data_AF-A0A264VZH6-F1
#
_entry.id   AF-A0A264VZH6-F1
#
_cell.length_a   1.000
_cell.length_b   1.000
_cell.length_c   1.000
_cell.angle_alpha   90.00
_cell.angle_beta   90.00
_cell.angle_gamma   90.00
#
_symmetry.space_group_name_H-M   'P 1'
#
loop_
_entity.id
_entity.type
_entity.pdbx_description
1 polymer ?
#
loop_
_entity_poly.entity_id
_entity_poly.type
_entity_poly.pdbx_seq_one_letter_code
_entity_poly.pdbx_strand_id
1 'polypeptide(L)'
;MLTENMTLSIFSPVMTWAESSNANWNMLLMGSLGFLIVGAALVTVYYYKIGKPDERTNQIYLKSVFVLLGAVILGDFFLPKEEMWTIFFIIKYGIAFLACGIYLAVQYKRDFAS
;
A
#
# COMPACT_ATOMS: atom_id res chain seq x y z
N MET A 1 -16.36 -17.73 3.91
CA MET A 1 -17.73 -17.46 4.40
C MET A 1 -17.79 -16.43 5.54
N LEU A 2 -17.40 -16.73 6.80
CA LEU A 2 -17.60 -15.79 7.92
C LEU A 2 -16.77 -14.50 7.79
N THR A 3 -15.50 -14.62 7.44
CA THR A 3 -14.59 -13.48 7.23
C THR A 3 -14.98 -12.66 6.00
N GLU A 4 -15.39 -13.31 4.92
CA GLU A 4 -15.86 -12.64 3.68
C GLU A 4 -17.10 -11.78 3.95
N ASN A 5 -18.10 -12.34 4.64
CA ASN A 5 -19.32 -11.62 5.00
C ASN A 5 -19.03 -10.41 5.91
N MET A 6 -18.04 -10.52 6.81
CA MET A 6 -17.59 -9.40 7.64
C MET A 6 -16.89 -8.31 6.81
N THR A 7 -15.95 -8.70 5.94
CA THR A 7 -15.24 -7.74 5.08
C THR A 7 -16.22 -7.02 4.16
N LEU A 8 -17.15 -7.75 3.55
CA LEU A 8 -18.19 -7.19 2.69
C LEU A 8 -19.07 -6.19 3.45
N SER A 9 -19.46 -6.50 4.70
CA SER A 9 -20.25 -5.57 5.54
C SER A 9 -19.50 -4.26 5.81
N ILE A 10 -18.20 -4.35 6.15
CA ILE A 10 -17.34 -3.18 6.42
C ILE A 10 -17.21 -2.27 5.18
N PHE A 11 -17.05 -2.87 3.99
CA PHE A 11 -16.85 -2.12 2.75
C PHE A 11 -18.14 -1.81 1.99
N SER A 12 -19.29 -2.35 2.42
CA SER A 12 -20.59 -2.12 1.77
C SER A 12 -20.95 -0.64 1.57
N PRO A 13 -20.64 0.31 2.49
CA PRO A 13 -21.00 1.71 2.27
C PRO A 13 -20.18 2.34 1.13
N VAL A 14 -18.88 2.04 1.05
CA VAL A 14 -18.01 2.58 -0.01
C VAL A 14 -18.33 1.94 -1.36
N MET A 15 -18.68 0.66 -1.37
CA MET A 15 -19.14 -0.05 -2.57
C MET A 15 -20.43 0.58 -3.11
N THR A 16 -21.44 0.72 -2.25
CA THR A 16 -22.73 1.32 -2.63
C THR A 16 -22.55 2.74 -3.15
N TRP A 17 -21.68 3.54 -2.52
CA TRP A 17 -21.38 4.89 -2.99
C TRP A 17 -20.66 4.88 -4.34
N ALA A 18 -19.65 4.03 -4.54
CA ALA A 18 -18.91 3.97 -5.79
C ALA A 18 -19.79 3.50 -6.97
N GLU A 19 -20.68 2.53 -6.72
CA GLU A 19 -21.58 1.98 -7.74
C GLU A 19 -22.76 2.91 -8.08
N SER A 20 -23.06 3.90 -7.22
CA SER A 20 -24.17 4.83 -7.47
C SER A 20 -23.99 5.69 -8.73
N SER A 21 -22.75 5.88 -9.22
CA SER A 21 -22.50 6.55 -10.49
C SER A 21 -21.10 6.27 -11.03
N ASN A 22 -20.93 6.34 -12.36
CA ASN A 22 -19.62 6.23 -13.00
C ASN A 22 -18.62 7.31 -12.53
N ALA A 23 -19.12 8.49 -12.15
CA ALA A 23 -18.29 9.56 -11.61
C ALA A 23 -17.67 9.17 -10.26
N ASN A 24 -18.46 8.57 -9.36
CA ASN A 24 -17.99 8.11 -8.05
C ASN A 24 -16.99 6.96 -8.19
N TRP A 25 -17.29 6.00 -9.07
CA TRP A 25 -16.35 4.92 -9.40
C TRP A 25 -14.99 5.46 -9.87
N ASN A 26 -15.00 6.36 -10.85
CA ASN A 26 -13.76 6.95 -11.38
C ASN A 26 -13.03 7.77 -10.33
N MET A 27 -13.75 8.49 -9.46
CA MET A 27 -13.15 9.23 -8.35
C MET A 27 -12.41 8.29 -7.40
N LEU A 28 -13.01 7.16 -7.03
CA LEU A 28 -12.38 6.18 -6.15
C LEU A 28 -11.18 5.50 -6.80
N LEU A 29 -11.30 5.14 -8.08
CA LEU A 29 -10.22 4.53 -8.84
C LEU A 29 -9.02 5.48 -8.95
N MET A 30 -9.25 6.74 -9.32
CA MET A 30 -8.18 7.74 -9.44
C MET A 30 -7.59 8.10 -8.08
N GLY A 31 -8.41 8.18 -7.03
CA GLY A 31 -7.92 8.38 -5.67
C GLY A 31 -7.03 7.25 -5.20
N SER A 32 -7.42 6.00 -5.48
CA SER A 32 -6.63 4.81 -5.17
C SER A 32 -5.31 4.78 -5.94
N LEU A 33 -5.33 5.16 -7.22
CA LEU A 33 -4.13 5.28 -8.04
C LEU A 33 -3.20 6.37 -7.52
N GLY A 34 -3.74 7.53 -7.15
CA GLY A 34 -2.97 8.61 -6.52
C GLY A 34 -2.31 8.17 -5.23
N PHE A 35 -3.04 7.42 -4.38
CA PHE A 35 -2.50 6.84 -3.15
C PHE A 35 -1.35 5.86 -3.42
N LEU A 36 -1.49 4.98 -4.42
CA LEU A 36 -0.42 4.09 -4.86
C LEU A 36 0.83 4.86 -5.30
N ILE A 37 0.64 5.91 -6.11
CA ILE A 37 1.73 6.76 -6.60
C ILE A 37 2.46 7.43 -5.44
N VAL A 38 1.75 7.94 -4.43
CA VAL A 38 2.37 8.53 -3.24
C VAL A 38 3.23 7.51 -2.50
N GLY A 39 2.74 6.29 -2.29
CA GLY A 39 3.50 5.22 -1.66
C GLY A 39 4.76 4.86 -2.47
N ALA A 40 4.62 4.68 -3.77
CA ALA A 40 5.73 4.37 -4.67
C ALA A 40 6.77 5.50 -4.72
N ALA A 41 6.32 6.75 -4.75
CA ALA A 41 7.20 7.92 -4.71
C ALA A 41 8.01 7.96 -3.41
N LEU A 42 7.37 7.66 -2.27
CA LEU A 42 8.05 7.61 -0.97
C LEU A 42 9.17 6.56 -0.96
N VAL A 43 8.88 5.34 -1.41
CA VAL A 43 9.87 4.27 -1.55
C VAL A 43 11.01 4.71 -2.47
N THR A 44 10.67 5.28 -3.63
CA THR A 44 11.65 5.73 -4.63
C THR A 44 12.58 6.80 -4.06
N VAL A 45 12.03 7.84 -3.43
CA VAL A 45 12.81 8.94 -2.84
C VAL A 45 13.79 8.41 -1.79
N TYR A 46 13.34 7.56 -0.87
CA TYR A 46 14.22 7.06 0.19
C TYR A 46 15.18 5.97 -0.29
N TYR A 47 14.81 5.17 -1.28
CA TYR A 47 15.73 4.25 -1.95
C TYR A 47 16.93 5.01 -2.52
N TYR A 48 16.69 6.07 -3.28
CA TYR A 48 17.77 6.90 -3.85
C TYR A 48 18.57 7.68 -2.79
N LYS A 49 17.91 8.15 -1.72
CA LYS A 49 18.60 8.85 -0.63
C LYS A 49 19.54 7.96 0.18
N ILE A 50 19.19 6.67 0.36
CA ILE A 50 20.05 5.71 1.08
C ILE A 50 21.26 5.32 0.21
N GLY A 51 21.08 5.18 -1.10
CA GLY A 51 22.17 5.00 -2.05
C GLY A 51 22.36 3.56 -2.54
N LYS A 52 23.60 3.20 -2.90
CA LYS A 52 23.89 1.89 -3.50
C LYS A 52 23.92 0.77 -2.45
N PRO A 53 23.57 -0.47 -2.83
CA PRO A 53 23.69 -1.62 -1.93
C PRO A 53 25.14 -1.89 -1.53
N ASP A 54 25.38 -1.91 -0.23
CA ASP A 54 26.56 -2.41 0.49
C ASP A 54 26.08 -3.36 1.61
N GLU A 55 27.00 -3.93 2.41
CA GLU A 55 26.62 -4.88 3.47
C GLU A 55 25.57 -4.34 4.44
N ARG A 56 25.62 -3.03 4.76
CA ARG A 56 24.72 -2.37 5.71
C ARG A 56 23.36 -2.05 5.08
N THR A 57 23.37 -1.39 3.94
CA THR A 57 22.16 -0.95 3.24
C THR A 57 21.37 -2.13 2.69
N ASN A 58 22.02 -3.24 2.33
CA ASN A 58 21.33 -4.45 1.90
C ASN A 58 20.42 -5.01 3.00
N GLN A 59 20.83 -4.97 4.27
CA GLN A 59 19.96 -5.38 5.38
C GLN A 59 18.75 -4.46 5.54
N ILE A 60 18.91 -3.15 5.26
CA ILE A 60 17.80 -2.19 5.28
C ILE A 60 16.79 -2.53 4.17
N TYR A 61 17.26 -2.79 2.95
CA TYR A 61 16.40 -3.16 1.83
C TYR A 61 15.68 -4.49 2.05
N LEU A 62 16.37 -5.49 2.61
CA LEU A 62 15.74 -6.78 2.95
C LEU A 62 14.61 -6.60 3.98
N LYS A 63 14.84 -5.79 5.02
CA LYS A 63 13.81 -5.50 6.03
C LYS A 63 12.66 -4.69 5.44
N SER A 64 12.92 -3.73 4.55
CA SER A 64 11.86 -2.95 3.91
C SER A 64 10.99 -3.81 3.00
N VAL A 65 11.59 -4.73 2.24
CA VAL A 65 10.87 -5.71 1.41
C VAL A 65 10.09 -6.69 2.29
N PHE A 66 10.62 -7.10 3.43
CA PHE A 66 9.88 -7.93 4.39
C PHE A 66 8.62 -7.21 4.94
N VAL A 67 8.73 -5.91 5.25
CA VAL A 67 7.58 -5.07 5.63
C VAL A 67 6.56 -4.99 4.49
N LEU A 68 7.02 -4.79 3.25
CA LEU A 68 6.15 -4.77 2.07
C LEU A 68 5.40 -6.08 1.90
N LEU A 69 6.11 -7.21 1.98
CA LEU A 69 5.52 -8.55 1.86
C LEU A 69 4.49 -8.81 2.95
N GLY A 70 4.81 -8.46 4.20
CA GLY A 70 3.86 -8.57 5.32
C GLY A 70 2.59 -7.76 5.08
N ALA A 71 2.71 -6.52 4.59
CA ALA A 71 1.57 -5.68 4.27
C ALA A 71 0.70 -6.24 3.11
N VAL A 72 1.32 -6.82 2.08
CA VAL A 72 0.58 -7.50 0.99
C VAL A 72 -0.22 -8.68 1.54
N ILE A 73 0.43 -9.55 2.33
CA ILE A 73 -0.22 -10.73 2.92
C ILE A 73 -1.39 -10.31 3.82
N LEU A 74 -1.19 -9.31 4.69
CA LEU A 74 -2.27 -8.78 5.52
C LEU A 74 -3.41 -8.23 4.65
N GLY A 75 -3.09 -7.52 3.58
CA GLY A 75 -4.09 -7.04 2.61
C GLY A 75 -4.95 -8.16 2.01
N ASP A 76 -4.36 -9.32 1.72
CA ASP A 76 -5.11 -10.48 1.20
C ASP A 76 -6.06 -11.13 2.21
N PHE A 77 -5.90 -10.83 3.51
CA PHE A 77 -6.84 -11.27 4.56
C PHE A 77 -7.96 -10.25 4.80
N PHE A 78 -7.70 -8.95 4.65
CA PHE A 78 -8.65 -7.90 5.03
C PHE A 78 -9.44 -7.31 3.85
N LEU A 79 -8.90 -7.34 2.63
CA LEU A 79 -9.52 -6.68 1.48
C LEU A 79 -10.40 -7.65 0.67
N PRO A 80 -11.57 -7.19 0.17
CA PRO A 80 -12.42 -7.97 -0.72
C PRO A 80 -11.68 -8.40 -1.98
N LYS A 81 -11.99 -9.61 -2.47
CA LYS A 81 -11.30 -10.23 -3.61
C LYS A 81 -12.14 -10.27 -4.87
N GLU A 82 -13.46 -10.16 -4.76
CA GLU A 82 -14.37 -10.27 -5.91
C GLU A 82 -14.93 -8.89 -6.25
N GLU A 83 -15.54 -8.23 -5.26
CA GLU A 83 -16.16 -6.92 -5.41
C GLU A 83 -15.11 -5.83 -5.57
N MET A 84 -15.26 -5.00 -6.61
CA MET A 84 -14.35 -3.88 -6.90
C MET A 84 -12.86 -4.27 -6.88
N TRP A 85 -12.56 -5.50 -7.33
CA TRP A 85 -11.24 -6.11 -7.22
C TRP A 85 -10.10 -5.17 -7.66
N THR A 86 -10.25 -4.46 -8.79
CA THR A 86 -9.22 -3.53 -9.27
C THR A 86 -8.88 -2.42 -8.27
N ILE A 87 -9.90 -1.83 -7.62
CA ILE A 87 -9.71 -0.73 -6.67
C ILE A 87 -9.04 -1.25 -5.41
N PHE A 88 -9.53 -2.35 -4.83
CA PHE A 88 -8.92 -2.94 -3.63
C PHE A 88 -7.52 -3.48 -3.90
N PHE A 89 -7.27 -4.02 -5.09
CA PHE A 89 -5.93 -4.41 -5.52
C PHE A 89 -4.97 -3.21 -5.51
N ILE A 90 -5.37 -2.07 -6.09
CA ILE A 90 -4.54 -0.86 -6.09
C ILE A 90 -4.31 -0.35 -4.66
N ILE A 91 -5.35 -0.30 -3.84
CA ILE A 91 -5.25 0.11 -2.43
C ILE A 91 -4.30 -0.81 -1.65
N LYS A 92 -4.37 -2.12 -1.86
CA LYS A 92 -3.49 -3.12 -1.24
C LYS A 92 -2.02 -2.79 -1.47
N TYR A 93 -1.65 -2.59 -2.73
CA TYR A 93 -0.27 -2.24 -3.07
C TYR A 93 0.09 -0.83 -2.61
N GLY A 94 -0.86 0.11 -2.60
CA GLY A 94 -0.66 1.44 -2.03
C GLY A 94 -0.27 1.37 -0.54
N ILE A 95 -0.99 0.56 0.26
CA ILE A 95 -0.67 0.34 1.68
C ILE A 95 0.71 -0.31 1.81
N ALA A 96 1.00 -1.32 0.98
CA ALA A 96 2.27 -2.04 1.04
C ALA A 96 3.48 -1.14 0.71
N PHE A 97 3.36 -0.32 -0.34
CA PHE A 97 4.39 0.66 -0.68
C PHE A 97 4.50 1.76 0.38
N LEU A 98 3.39 2.24 0.92
CA LEU A 98 3.43 3.24 1.98
C LEU A 98 4.13 2.71 3.24
N ALA A 99 3.80 1.48 3.67
CA ALA A 99 4.45 0.84 4.82
C ALA A 99 5.96 0.66 4.60
N CYS A 100 6.36 0.18 3.42
CA CYS A 100 7.76 0.08 3.01
C CYS A 100 8.46 1.45 2.99
N GLY A 101 7.81 2.45 2.39
CA GLY A 101 8.33 3.81 2.27
C GLY A 101 8.49 4.50 3.63
N ILE A 102 7.53 4.32 4.55
CA ILE A 102 7.63 4.82 5.93
C ILE A 102 8.79 4.15 6.65
N TYR A 103 8.95 2.83 6.51
CA TYR A 103 10.09 2.11 7.08
C TYR A 103 11.42 2.69 6.58
N LEU A 104 11.58 2.86 5.27
CA LEU A 104 12.78 3.47 4.67
C LEU A 104 12.98 4.92 5.14
N ALA A 105 11.91 5.70 5.27
CA ALA A 105 11.96 7.08 5.76
C ALA A 105 12.49 7.16 7.20
N VAL A 106 11.97 6.29 8.08
CA VAL A 106 12.41 6.19 9.46
C VAL A 106 13.88 5.76 9.52
N GLN A 107 14.27 4.74 8.75
CA GLN A 107 15.65 4.26 8.74
C GLN A 107 16.61 5.33 8.21
N TYR A 108 16.24 6.05 7.14
CA TYR A 108 17.03 7.16 6.63
C TYR A 108 17.24 8.25 7.69
N LYS A 109 16.18 8.64 8.40
CA LYS A 109 16.29 9.64 9.47
C LYS A 109 17.19 9.19 10.61
N ARG A 110 17.20 7.91 10.95
CA ARG A 110 18.01 7.35 12.04
C ARG A 110 19.48 7.24 11.69
N ASP A 111 19.79 6.85 10.45
CA ASP A 111 21.14 6.42 10.09
C ASP A 111 21.90 7.41 9.20
N PHE A 112 21.19 8.35 8.55
CA PHE A 112 21.76 9.21 7.49
C PHE A 112 21.42 10.70 7.63
N ALA A 113 20.34 11.06 8.31
CA ALA A 113 20.00 12.47 8.58
C ALA A 113 20.76 12.95 9.83
N SER A 114 22.08 13.11 9.70
CA SER A 114 22.92 13.87 10.64
C SER A 114 22.95 15.34 10.27
#